data_AF-A0A2W6BPU5-F1
#
_entry.id   AF-A0A2W6BPU5-F1
#
_cell.length_a   1.000
_cell.length_b   1.000
_cell.length_c   1.000
_cell.angle_alpha   90.00
_cell.angle_beta   90.00
_cell.angle_gamma   90.00
#
_symmetry.space_group_name_H-M   'P 1'
#
loop_
_entity.id
_entity.type
_entity.pdbx_description
1 polymer ?
#
loop_
_entity_poly.entity_id
_entity_poly.type
_entity_poly.pdbx_seq_one_letter_code
_entity_poly.pdbx_strand_id
1 'polypeptide(L)' 'MSAKGLATRKGVPVKVLAKGELTKGLTIHAHGFSRAAREQIEAAGGSCQVIEGRERSEA' A
#
# COMPACT_ATOMS: atom_id res chain seq x y z
N MET A 1 9.40 -1.22 -0.45
CA MET A 1 8.94 -2.09 -1.56
C MET A 1 9.98 -2.28 -2.67
N SER A 2 10.66 -1.23 -3.13
CA SER A 2 11.68 -1.36 -4.19
C SER A 2 12.95 -2.11 -3.74
N ALA A 3 13.39 -1.92 -2.49
CA ALA A 3 14.61 -2.57 -1.94
C ALA A 3 14.49 -4.09 -1.77
N LYS A 4 13.27 -4.65 -1.78
CA LYS A 4 13.00 -6.10 -1.72
C LYS A 4 12.60 -6.69 -3.08
N GLY A 5 12.70 -5.92 -4.18
CA GLY A 5 12.37 -6.41 -5.52
C GLY A 5 10.88 -6.65 -5.81
N LEU A 6 9.96 -6.20 -4.94
CA LEU A 6 8.52 -6.49 -5.08
C LEU A 6 7.76 -5.49 -5.97
N ALA A 7 8.24 -4.26 -6.08
CA ALA A 7 7.67 -3.22 -6.95
C ALA A 7 8.80 -2.59 -7.78
N THR A 8 9.28 -3.33 -8.77
CA THR A 8 10.46 -2.97 -9.59
C THR A 8 10.17 -1.95 -10.68
N ARG A 9 8.89 -1.76 -11.06
CA ARG A 9 8.48 -0.75 -12.04
C ARG A 9 8.38 0.62 -11.37
N LYS A 10 9.29 1.52 -11.75
CA LYS A 10 9.28 2.93 -11.31
C LYS A 10 8.15 3.68 -12.02
N GLY A 11 7.41 4.51 -11.29
CA GLY A 11 6.34 5.37 -11.85
C GLY A 11 4.98 4.69 -12.05
N VAL A 12 4.79 3.46 -11.56
CA VAL A 12 3.49 2.76 -11.62
C VAL A 12 2.79 2.87 -10.27
N PRO A 13 1.50 3.29 -10.22
CA PRO A 13 0.74 3.34 -8.98
C PRO A 13 0.59 1.95 -8.38
N VAL A 14 0.84 1.85 -7.07
CA VAL A 14 0.78 0.57 -6.34
C VAL A 14 -0.57 0.43 -5.66
N LYS A 15 -1.28 -0.66 -5.98
CA LYS A 15 -2.56 -1.02 -5.35
C LYS A 15 -2.39 -2.23 -4.42
N VAL A 16 -2.88 -2.10 -3.19
CA VAL A 16 -2.84 -3.17 -2.17
C VAL A 16 -4.03 -4.10 -2.34
N LEU A 17 -3.75 -5.38 -2.46
CA LEU A 17 -4.72 -6.47 -2.58
C LEU A 17 -4.68 -7.33 -1.31
N ALA A 18 -5.83 -7.88 -0.95
CA ALA A 18 -5.99 -8.76 0.19
C ALA A 18 -5.60 -10.19 -0.22
N LYS A 19 -4.33 -10.56 -0.07
CA LYS A 19 -3.84 -11.91 -0.36
C LYS A 19 -2.98 -12.40 0.81
N GLY A 20 -3.50 -13.40 1.52
CA GLY A 20 -2.91 -13.90 2.76
C GLY A 20 -3.36 -13.11 3.99
N GLU A 21 -3.11 -13.66 5.17
CA GLU A 21 -3.54 -13.08 6.45
C GLU A 21 -2.48 -12.13 7.02
N LEU A 22 -2.89 -10.94 7.45
CA LEU A 22 -2.05 -10.03 8.22
C LEU A 22 -2.15 -10.39 9.72
N THR A 23 -1.07 -10.89 10.31
CA THR A 23 -1.00 -11.20 11.75
C THR A 23 -0.36 -10.09 12.60
N LYS A 24 0.13 -9.02 11.95
CA LYS A 24 0.76 -7.87 12.62
C LYS A 24 0.17 -6.58 12.09
N GLY A 25 -0.28 -5.72 13.01
CA GLY A 25 -0.75 -4.36 12.69
C GLY A 25 0.41 -3.53 12.14
N LEU A 26 0.33 -3.17 10.86
CA LEU A 26 1.31 -2.35 10.18
C LEU A 26 0.63 -1.17 9.52
N THR A 27 1.33 -0.03 9.49
CA THR A 27 0.93 1.13 8.69
C THR A 27 1.40 0.92 7.26
N ILE A 28 0.45 0.87 6.31
CA ILE A 28 0.73 0.64 4.89
C ILE A 28 0.47 1.94 4.12
N HIS A 29 1.50 2.42 3.42
CA HIS A 29 1.42 3.55 2.50
C HIS A 29 1.34 3.05 1.06
N ALA A 30 0.23 3.31 0.37
CA ALA A 30 0.06 2.91 -1.04
C ALA A 30 -0.87 3.85 -1.82
N HIS A 31 -0.88 3.75 -3.15
CA HIS A 31 -1.68 4.64 -4.01
C HIS A 31 -3.15 4.22 -4.07
N GLY A 32 -3.44 2.96 -3.76
CA GLY A 32 -4.80 2.45 -3.70
C GLY A 32 -4.90 1.19 -2.88
N PHE A 33 -6.10 0.90 -2.39
CA PHE A 33 -6.40 -0.29 -1.61
C PHE A 33 -7.68 -0.93 -2.18
N SER A 34 -7.73 -2.26 -2.23
CA SER A 34 -8.97 -2.98 -2.48
C SER A 34 -9.87 -3.00 -1.23
N ARG A 35 -11.18 -3.19 -1.42
CA ARG A 35 -12.16 -3.24 -0.31
C ARG A 35 -11.77 -4.29 0.74
N ALA A 36 -11.51 -5.51 0.27
CA ALA A 36 -11.07 -6.62 1.11
C ALA A 36 -9.71 -6.36 1.79
N ALA A 37 -8.82 -5.55 1.19
CA ALA A 37 -7.54 -5.22 1.80
C ALA A 37 -7.72 -4.26 2.98
N ARG A 38 -8.56 -3.23 2.84
CA ARG A 38 -8.84 -2.29 3.93
C ARG A 38 -9.44 -3.04 5.12
N GLU A 39 -10.45 -3.87 4.87
CA GLU A 39 -11.11 -4.69 5.88
C GLU A 39 -10.11 -5.60 6.62
N GLN A 40 -9.19 -6.26 5.91
CA GLN A 40 -8.16 -7.09 6.57
C GLN A 40 -7.10 -6.27 7.32
N ILE A 41 -6.72 -5.10 6.81
CA ILE A 41 -5.73 -4.25 7.47
C ILE A 41 -6.31 -3.70 8.77
N GLU A 42 -7.56 -3.22 8.75
CA GLU A 42 -8.27 -2.75 9.94
C GLU A 42 -8.52 -3.90 10.93
N ALA A 43 -8.91 -5.08 10.45
CA ALA A 43 -9.08 -6.27 11.30
C ALA A 43 -7.77 -6.73 11.96
N ALA A 44 -6.63 -6.54 11.28
CA ALA A 44 -5.31 -6.82 11.82
C ALA A 44 -4.77 -5.69 12.73
N GLY A 45 -5.55 -4.62 12.97
CA GLY A 45 -5.13 -3.46 13.76
C GLY A 45 -4.08 -2.59 13.07
N GLY A 46 -4.02 -2.61 11.75
CA GLY A 46 -3.15 -1.79 10.92
C GLY A 46 -3.84 -0.52 10.39
N SER A 47 -3.06 0.34 9.73
CA SER A 47 -3.51 1.64 9.22
C SER A 47 -3.26 1.77 7.72
N CYS A 48 -4.27 2.18 6.95
CA CYS A 48 -4.14 2.43 5.51
C CYS A 48 -3.88 3.92 5.25
N GLN A 49 -2.70 4.29 4.76
CA GLN A 49 -2.45 5.64 4.24
C GLN A 49 -2.41 5.62 2.72
N VAL A 50 -3.30 6.41 2.11
CA VAL A 50 -3.33 6.60 0.67
C VAL A 50 -2.34 7.71 0.32
N ILE A 51 -1.23 7.34 -0.33
CA ILE A 51 -0.32 8.30 -0.94
C ILE A 51 -0.80 8.57 -2.36
N GLU A 52 -1.54 9.66 -2.53
CA GLU A 52 -1.90 10.14 -3.87
C GLU A 52 -0.61 10.53 -4.60
N GLY A 53 -0.42 9.93 -5.76
CA GLY A 53 0.80 10.09 -6.51
C GLY A 53 0.92 11.52 -7.04
N ARG A 54 1.94 12.22 -6.55
CA ARG A 54 2.63 13.35 -7.18
C ARG A 54 2.03 14.74 -6.93
N GLU A 55 2.50 15.41 -5.87
CA GLU A 55 2.96 16.78 -6.06
C GLU A 55 4.13 16.72 -7.06
N ARG A 56 3.88 17.27 -8.23
CA ARG A 56 4.88 17.47 -9.28
C ARG A 56 5.74 18.66 -8.83
N SER A 57 6.69 18.45 -7.92
CA SER A 57 7.77 19.43 -7.75
C SER A 57 8.78 19.19 -8.87
N GLU A 58 8.53 19.84 -10.00
CA GLU A 58 9.57 20.16 -10.98
C GLU A 58 10.63 21.04 -10.29
N ALA A 59 11.89 20.63 -10.37
CA ALA A 59 13.07 21.48 -10.23
C ALA A 59 14.23 20.80 -10.96
#